data_AF-A0A2V7KTV0-F1
#
_entry.id   AF-A0A2V7KTV0-F1
#
_cell.length_a   1.000
_cell.length_b   1.000
_cell.length_c   1.000
_cell.angle_alpha   90.00
_cell.angle_beta   90.00
_cell.angle_gamma   90.00
#
_symmetry.space_group_name_H-M   'P 1'
#
loop_
_entity.id
_entity.type
_entity.pdbx_description
1 polymer ?
#
loop_
_entity_poly.entity_id
_entity_poly.type
_entity_poly.pdbx_seq_one_letter_code
_entity_poly.pdbx_strand_id
1 'polypeptide(L)'
;MHSRTCLADPWRASASLGGRSAGASLRSRRKRAIPPCSRPRSGSTRCRADTAASHASESDGAPIRQHCNGGCPATCGVSAYARRCSPYPRGCWGPGCTRSCAGFCSGKPSAESTSLSPEFIRPGPRRPHRVVALCSDGPLERHTCATLARAGVHLVGVAWCARSGLRARARFLNRWVARHGVLRTAGQILGKLYDRAWNGRHDRRVLARLVDQAADRATLERAGLVSIETDSYSRPDTLAALRRLDPDIFLVHTKFMVGAKARMLAPVAVIGGHPGITPCYRGAYSPFWALLHGRPDMVGLSVFLLDDGIDTGPLLFQERLPVVPGQDSHLTLAWKGMLRQSERQAEAILRLDAGECVPLRRLTSIPENSYFVLPTLTDFLRYRRRQRLAR
;
A
#
# COMPACT_ATOMS: atom_id res chain seq x y z
N MET A 1 13.93 -16.61 19.59
CA MET A 1 13.05 -16.48 18.40
C MET A 1 11.61 -16.48 18.86
N HIS A 2 10.79 -15.48 18.51
CA HIS A 2 9.35 -15.45 18.86
C HIS A 2 8.54 -15.57 17.57
N SER A 3 7.84 -16.69 17.39
CA SER A 3 6.91 -16.89 16.27
C SER A 3 5.69 -15.99 16.44
N ARG A 4 5.71 -14.83 15.78
CA ARG A 4 4.58 -13.89 15.74
C ARG A 4 3.45 -14.45 14.87
N THR A 5 2.75 -15.49 15.34
CA THR A 5 1.52 -15.96 14.71
C THR A 5 0.45 -14.86 14.78
N CYS A 6 -0.46 -14.77 13.80
CA CYS A 6 -1.58 -13.81 13.84
C CYS A 6 -2.52 -14.00 15.04
N LEU A 7 -2.39 -15.11 15.77
CA LEU A 7 -3.17 -15.47 16.95
C LEU A 7 -2.63 -14.78 18.21
N ALA A 8 -1.30 -14.65 18.35
CA ALA A 8 -0.66 -13.89 19.42
C ALA A 8 -0.70 -12.38 19.08
N ASP A 9 -1.27 -11.57 19.97
CA ASP A 9 -1.40 -10.13 19.77
C ASP A 9 -0.07 -9.39 20.04
N PRO A 10 0.60 -8.80 19.03
CA PRO A 10 1.83 -8.04 19.24
C PRO A 10 1.58 -6.62 19.79
N TRP A 11 0.32 -6.18 19.88
CA TRP A 11 -0.05 -4.76 19.96
C TRP A 11 -0.84 -4.38 21.21
N ARG A 12 -0.80 -5.20 22.26
CA ARG A 12 -1.48 -4.95 23.54
C ARG A 12 -0.75 -3.94 24.47
N ALA A 13 0.34 -3.34 24.02
CA ALA A 13 1.29 -2.57 24.84
C ALA A 13 1.40 -1.08 24.45
N SER A 14 0.27 -0.41 24.20
CA SER A 14 0.22 1.07 24.08
C SER A 14 -1.19 1.63 24.27
N ALA A 15 -1.89 1.18 25.33
CA ALA A 15 -3.23 1.65 25.68
C ALA A 15 -3.39 1.81 27.20
N SER A 16 -2.54 2.65 27.80
CA SER A 16 -2.64 3.07 29.19
C SER A 16 -2.26 4.53 29.32
N LEU A 17 -3.26 5.43 29.32
CA LEU A 17 -3.19 6.73 29.99
C LEU A 17 -4.59 7.36 30.09
N GLY A 18 -5.08 7.49 31.33
CA GLY A 18 -5.94 8.60 31.76
C GLY A 18 -7.36 8.70 31.17
N GLY A 19 -8.30 7.90 31.68
CA GLY A 19 -9.70 8.33 31.71
C GLY A 19 -9.96 9.24 32.91
N ARG A 20 -10.48 10.46 32.68
CA ARG A 20 -11.30 11.21 33.65
C ARG A 20 -12.42 11.96 32.91
N SER A 21 -13.53 12.13 33.61
CA SER A 21 -14.85 12.57 33.11
C SER A 21 -15.15 14.05 33.40
N ALA A 22 -16.33 14.50 32.93
CA ALA A 22 -16.88 15.86 33.01
C ALA A 22 -16.19 16.89 32.09
N GLY A 23 -16.84 17.96 31.62
CA GLY A 23 -18.23 18.40 31.80
C GLY A 23 -18.32 19.93 31.63
N ALA A 24 -19.24 20.39 30.79
CA ALA A 24 -19.71 21.76 30.46
C ALA A 24 -19.07 23.05 31.07
N SER A 25 -19.18 24.13 30.27
CA SER A 25 -19.33 25.55 30.67
C SER A 25 -18.11 26.51 30.72
N LEU A 26 -17.93 27.22 29.59
CA LEU A 26 -17.93 28.70 29.44
C LEU A 26 -17.39 29.68 30.53
N ARG A 27 -16.64 30.67 30.00
CA ARG A 27 -16.38 32.09 30.44
C ARG A 27 -15.15 32.47 31.29
N SER A 28 -14.19 33.09 30.58
CA SER A 28 -13.51 34.37 30.87
C SER A 28 -12.58 34.55 32.09
N ARG A 29 -11.32 34.97 31.83
CA ARG A 29 -10.80 36.35 32.09
C ARG A 29 -9.41 36.57 31.47
N ARG A 30 -8.93 37.82 31.42
CA ARG A 30 -7.76 38.31 30.64
C ARG A 30 -6.48 38.54 31.48
N LYS A 31 -5.34 38.75 30.79
CA LYS A 31 -4.03 39.38 31.18
C LYS A 31 -3.13 38.52 32.10
N ARG A 32 -1.81 38.36 31.91
CA ARG A 32 -0.72 39.26 31.44
C ARG A 32 0.36 38.48 30.64
N ALA A 33 1.49 39.12 30.28
CA ALA A 33 2.53 38.61 29.37
C ALA A 33 3.95 38.62 29.98
N ILE A 34 4.80 37.65 29.54
CA ILE A 34 6.26 37.73 29.21
C ILE A 34 7.22 38.15 30.37
N PRO A 35 8.35 37.45 30.66
CA PRO A 35 9.41 37.13 29.67
C PRO A 35 10.10 35.75 29.74
N PRO A 36 10.96 35.42 28.73
CA PRO A 36 11.79 34.21 28.71
C PRO A 36 13.29 34.45 28.99
N CYS A 37 13.90 33.59 29.82
CA CYS A 37 15.32 33.24 29.89
C CYS A 37 15.44 32.03 30.86
N SER A 38 16.40 31.10 30.78
CA SER A 38 17.79 31.22 30.32
C SER A 38 18.37 29.86 29.85
N ARG A 39 19.50 29.92 29.13
CA ARG A 39 20.39 28.76 28.88
C ARG A 39 21.37 28.59 30.06
N PRO A 40 21.94 27.38 30.26
CA PRO A 40 23.33 27.23 30.68
C PRO A 40 24.27 27.01 29.48
N ARG A 41 25.52 27.44 29.61
CA ARG A 41 26.61 27.24 28.64
C ARG A 41 27.50 26.06 29.02
N SER A 42 28.21 25.56 28.02
CA SER A 42 29.46 24.80 28.05
C SER A 42 30.28 24.79 29.35
N GLY A 43 30.70 23.59 29.78
CA GLY A 43 31.89 23.37 30.60
C GLY A 43 32.86 22.42 29.87
N SER A 44 34.12 22.82 29.74
CA SER A 44 35.18 22.06 29.07
C SER A 44 36.12 21.40 30.07
N THR A 45 36.57 20.18 29.82
CA THR A 45 37.82 19.65 30.40
C THR A 45 38.48 18.63 29.48
N ARG A 46 39.82 18.61 29.50
CA ARG A 46 40.67 17.81 28.62
C ARG A 46 41.04 16.45 29.23
N CYS A 47 41.36 15.52 28.34
CA CYS A 47 42.41 14.49 28.43
C CYS A 47 42.77 13.89 29.79
N ARG A 48 42.70 12.55 29.87
CA ARG A 48 43.91 11.73 30.08
C ARG A 48 43.84 10.46 29.23
N ALA A 49 44.99 10.07 28.70
CA ALA A 49 45.21 8.71 28.25
C ALA A 49 45.76 7.91 29.44
N ASP A 50 45.52 6.61 29.47
CA ASP A 50 46.39 5.66 30.15
C ASP A 50 46.48 4.37 29.33
N THR A 51 47.65 3.75 29.40
CA THR A 51 48.16 2.66 28.55
C THR A 51 48.15 1.30 29.26
N ALA A 52 48.74 0.29 28.60
CA ALA A 52 48.95 -1.10 29.01
C ALA A 52 47.79 -2.05 28.66
N ALA A 53 47.95 -3.00 27.73
CA ALA A 53 48.83 -4.18 27.73
C ALA A 53 48.28 -5.28 28.68
N SER A 54 48.31 -6.57 28.35
CA SER A 54 48.90 -7.31 27.22
C SER A 54 48.34 -8.74 27.22
N HIS A 55 48.28 -9.40 26.06
CA HIS A 55 48.73 -10.80 25.94
C HIS A 55 48.99 -11.12 24.46
N ALA A 56 50.13 -11.75 24.19
CA ALA A 56 50.56 -12.15 22.86
C ALA A 56 51.02 -13.62 22.87
N SER A 57 50.78 -14.30 21.75
CA SER A 57 51.56 -15.40 21.18
C SER A 57 50.94 -15.62 19.78
N GLU A 58 51.60 -15.34 18.66
CA GLU A 58 52.70 -16.14 18.05
C GLU A 58 52.24 -17.56 17.68
N SER A 59 52.52 -18.12 16.49
CA SER A 59 53.17 -17.61 15.27
C SER A 59 52.26 -17.89 14.02
N ASP A 60 52.62 -17.77 12.73
CA ASP A 60 53.91 -17.66 12.02
C ASP A 60 53.74 -17.06 10.60
N GLY A 61 54.82 -17.01 9.80
CA GLY A 61 54.76 -17.15 8.33
C GLY A 61 54.63 -15.87 7.50
N ALA A 62 55.73 -15.12 7.35
CA ALA A 62 55.84 -13.91 6.52
C ALA A 62 56.28 -14.22 5.05
N PRO A 63 56.80 -13.27 4.25
CA PRO A 63 56.00 -12.31 3.47
C PRO A 63 56.39 -12.24 1.98
N ILE A 64 55.61 -11.52 1.16
CA ILE A 64 56.12 -10.88 -0.07
C ILE A 64 55.76 -9.39 -0.07
N ARG A 65 56.75 -8.54 -0.37
CA ARG A 65 56.69 -7.07 -0.33
C ARG A 65 56.85 -6.49 -1.74
N GLN A 66 56.43 -5.22 -1.88
CA GLN A 66 56.88 -4.27 -2.92
C GLN A 66 56.43 -4.56 -4.37
N HIS A 67 56.30 -3.59 -5.29
CA HIS A 67 56.73 -2.18 -5.29
C HIS A 67 55.67 -1.26 -5.95
N CYS A 68 55.62 0.01 -5.52
CA CYS A 68 55.06 1.08 -6.35
C CYS A 68 56.17 1.65 -7.26
N ASN A 69 55.82 1.91 -8.52
CA ASN A 69 56.38 2.89 -9.48
C ASN A 69 55.31 3.00 -10.59
N GLY A 70 54.97 4.15 -11.16
CA GLY A 70 55.75 5.37 -11.35
C GLY A 70 56.15 5.46 -12.83
N GLY A 71 55.34 6.16 -13.65
CA GLY A 71 55.64 6.31 -15.07
C GLY A 71 54.42 6.63 -15.95
N CYS A 72 54.22 7.90 -16.26
CA CYS A 72 53.44 8.34 -17.42
C CYS A 72 54.44 8.72 -18.52
N PRO A 73 54.22 8.27 -19.77
CA PRO A 73 54.50 9.14 -20.90
C PRO A 73 53.32 9.24 -21.86
N ALA A 74 53.15 10.42 -22.44
CA ALA A 74 52.08 10.71 -23.39
C ALA A 74 52.38 10.16 -24.79
N THR A 75 51.34 9.81 -25.53
CA THR A 75 51.33 9.85 -27.00
C THR A 75 50.07 10.56 -27.49
N CYS A 76 50.26 11.64 -28.25
CA CYS A 76 49.17 12.38 -28.87
C CYS A 76 48.60 11.60 -30.06
N GLY A 77 47.27 11.50 -30.15
CA GLY A 77 46.55 11.10 -31.36
C GLY A 77 45.55 12.18 -31.74
N VAL A 78 45.87 12.98 -32.76
CA VAL A 78 45.01 14.09 -33.22
C VAL A 78 44.23 13.66 -34.46
N SER A 79 42.90 13.71 -34.37
CA SER A 79 41.99 13.85 -35.53
C SER A 79 40.68 14.47 -35.02
N ALA A 80 40.43 15.77 -35.15
CA ALA A 80 40.23 16.56 -36.38
C ALA A 80 38.84 16.40 -37.03
N TYR A 81 37.76 16.67 -36.29
CA TYR A 81 36.57 17.32 -36.87
C TYR A 81 35.95 18.31 -35.88
N ALA A 82 36.13 19.61 -36.14
CA ALA A 82 35.57 20.69 -35.33
C ALA A 82 34.66 21.59 -36.18
N ARG A 83 33.46 21.87 -35.66
CA ARG A 83 32.50 22.97 -35.96
C ARG A 83 31.16 22.60 -35.29
N ARG A 84 30.50 23.40 -34.44
CA ARG A 84 30.65 24.81 -34.07
C ARG A 84 30.39 25.02 -32.56
N CYS A 85 30.93 26.09 -31.98
CA CYS A 85 30.59 26.53 -30.63
C CYS A 85 29.41 27.52 -30.61
N SER A 86 28.60 27.42 -29.54
CA SER A 86 28.00 28.48 -28.70
C SER A 86 27.74 29.92 -29.22
N PRO A 87 26.65 30.53 -28.72
CA PRO A 87 26.80 31.83 -28.07
C PRO A 87 26.19 31.89 -26.65
N TYR A 88 27.05 31.86 -25.63
CA TYR A 88 27.19 32.76 -24.45
C TYR A 88 25.94 33.38 -23.73
N PRO A 89 26.01 33.76 -22.43
CA PRO A 89 27.20 34.28 -21.74
C PRO A 89 27.66 33.59 -20.43
N ARG A 90 28.90 33.96 -20.12
CA ARG A 90 29.68 33.86 -18.87
C ARG A 90 28.80 34.28 -17.66
N GLY A 91 28.93 33.76 -16.44
CA GLY A 91 30.05 33.06 -15.79
C GLY A 91 30.54 33.91 -14.62
N CYS A 92 30.52 33.37 -13.39
CA CYS A 92 31.12 33.99 -12.20
C CYS A 92 31.92 32.95 -11.40
N TRP A 93 33.14 33.31 -11.03
CA TRP A 93 34.07 32.54 -10.20
C TRP A 93 34.06 33.05 -8.74
N GLY A 94 34.36 32.18 -7.78
CA GLY A 94 34.68 32.61 -6.41
C GLY A 94 34.45 31.53 -5.33
N PRO A 95 35.47 31.18 -4.52
CA PRO A 95 35.29 30.30 -3.37
C PRO A 95 34.80 31.11 -2.15
N GLY A 96 33.50 31.07 -1.86
CA GLY A 96 32.90 31.81 -0.76
C GLY A 96 31.68 31.12 -0.18
N CYS A 97 31.84 30.41 0.94
CA CYS A 97 30.75 29.74 1.63
C CYS A 97 29.97 30.72 2.53
N THR A 98 28.98 31.41 1.99
CA THR A 98 28.06 32.25 2.77
C THR A 98 26.86 31.44 3.28
N ARG A 99 26.76 31.31 4.61
CA ARG A 99 25.63 30.66 5.28
C ARG A 99 24.40 31.58 5.28
N SER A 100 23.42 31.36 4.39
CA SER A 100 22.05 31.90 4.60
C SER A 100 20.92 31.23 3.80
N CYS A 101 21.18 30.46 2.74
CA CYS A 101 20.11 29.93 1.85
C CYS A 101 20.00 28.39 1.74
N ALA A 102 20.55 27.64 2.70
CA ALA A 102 20.36 26.19 2.77
C ALA A 102 19.10 25.84 3.57
N GLY A 103 17.97 25.56 2.89
CA GLY A 103 16.72 25.20 3.56
C GLY A 103 15.52 24.86 2.69
N PHE A 104 15.52 25.19 1.39
CA PHE A 104 14.42 24.86 0.48
C PHE A 104 14.91 24.22 -0.83
N CYS A 105 14.29 23.08 -1.16
CA CYS A 105 14.59 22.15 -2.24
C CYS A 105 15.17 22.72 -3.54
N SER A 106 16.43 22.39 -3.86
CA SER A 106 16.97 22.54 -5.23
C SER A 106 18.12 21.57 -5.57
N GLY A 107 17.92 20.27 -5.31
CA GLY A 107 18.73 19.22 -5.93
C GLY A 107 18.20 18.87 -7.32
N LYS A 108 18.99 19.08 -8.38
CA LYS A 108 18.68 18.53 -9.72
C LYS A 108 18.78 17.00 -9.71
N PRO A 109 17.96 16.28 -10.49
CA PRO A 109 17.83 14.84 -10.38
C PRO A 109 19.05 14.10 -10.95
N SER A 110 19.72 13.30 -10.12
CA SER A 110 20.47 12.12 -10.58
C SER A 110 19.49 10.98 -10.90
N ALA A 111 19.89 10.05 -11.76
CA ALA A 111 19.02 9.02 -12.32
C ALA A 111 18.74 7.82 -11.38
N GLU A 112 18.22 8.09 -10.18
CA GLU A 112 17.53 7.08 -9.35
C GLU A 112 16.01 7.29 -9.45
N SER A 113 15.45 6.88 -10.59
CA SER A 113 14.08 7.19 -11.00
C SER A 113 13.03 6.26 -10.37
N THR A 114 12.84 6.34 -9.05
CA THR A 114 11.63 5.84 -8.38
C THR A 114 11.07 6.88 -7.42
N SER A 115 9.79 7.20 -7.61
CA SER A 115 8.95 8.09 -6.77
C SER A 115 8.77 7.60 -5.32
N LEU A 116 9.15 6.35 -5.05
CA LEU A 116 8.96 5.67 -3.78
C LEU A 116 10.21 5.78 -2.92
N SER A 117 10.28 6.85 -2.11
CA SER A 117 11.18 6.84 -0.96
C SER A 117 10.76 5.75 0.04
N PRO A 118 11.67 5.19 0.86
CA PRO A 118 11.35 4.10 1.79
C PRO A 118 10.16 4.35 2.73
N GLU A 119 9.88 5.62 3.01
CA GLU A 119 8.98 6.13 4.06
C GLU A 119 7.78 6.92 3.49
N PHE A 120 7.80 7.32 2.21
CA PHE A 120 6.74 8.13 1.60
C PHE A 120 6.62 7.89 0.10
N ILE A 121 5.37 7.91 -0.41
CA ILE A 121 5.10 8.17 -1.82
C ILE A 121 5.37 9.64 -2.06
N ARG A 122 6.29 9.95 -2.97
CA ARG A 122 6.47 11.33 -3.46
C ARG A 122 5.48 11.57 -4.61
N PRO A 123 4.88 12.75 -4.68
CA PRO A 123 4.02 13.10 -5.79
C PRO A 123 4.84 13.25 -7.07
N GLY A 124 4.24 12.88 -8.19
CA GLY A 124 4.84 12.95 -9.52
C GLY A 124 4.94 14.37 -10.08
N PRO A 125 5.53 14.51 -11.28
CA PRO A 125 5.68 15.79 -11.95
C PRO A 125 4.37 16.31 -12.56
N ARG A 126 3.42 15.42 -12.89
CA ARG A 126 2.11 15.77 -13.47
C ARG A 126 1.04 15.85 -12.38
N ARG A 127 0.30 16.96 -12.37
CA ARG A 127 -0.81 17.22 -11.45
C ARG A 127 -1.98 17.86 -12.21
N PRO A 128 -3.24 17.43 -11.99
CA PRO A 128 -3.62 16.21 -11.27
C PRO A 128 -3.12 14.95 -12.00
N HIS A 129 -2.67 13.96 -11.24
CA HIS A 129 -2.13 12.70 -11.73
C HIS A 129 -3.18 11.96 -12.58
N ARG A 130 -2.77 11.36 -13.70
CA ARG A 130 -3.65 10.53 -14.52
C ARG A 130 -3.85 9.19 -13.82
N VAL A 131 -5.04 8.96 -13.28
CA VAL A 131 -5.38 7.73 -12.57
C VAL A 131 -6.09 6.77 -13.51
N VAL A 132 -5.71 5.49 -13.49
CA VAL A 132 -6.47 4.41 -14.12
C VAL A 132 -6.84 3.37 -13.08
N ALA A 133 -8.12 3.02 -13.01
CA ALA A 133 -8.61 2.00 -12.10
C ALA A 133 -8.52 0.60 -12.73
N LEU A 134 -7.91 -0.35 -12.02
CA LEU A 134 -7.83 -1.76 -12.37
C LEU A 134 -8.84 -2.52 -11.50
N CYS A 135 -10.03 -2.73 -12.06
CA CYS A 135 -11.20 -3.20 -11.33
C CYS A 135 -11.67 -4.58 -11.79
N SER A 136 -12.26 -5.37 -10.89
CA SER A 136 -13.15 -6.45 -11.33
C SER A 136 -14.50 -5.86 -11.75
N ASP A 137 -15.24 -6.49 -12.67
CA ASP A 137 -16.61 -6.04 -12.94
C ASP A 137 -17.56 -6.51 -11.81
N GLY A 138 -17.97 -5.56 -10.97
CA GLY A 138 -18.85 -5.78 -9.83
C GLY A 138 -19.35 -4.47 -9.19
N PRO A 139 -20.40 -4.52 -8.34
CA PRO A 139 -21.01 -3.32 -7.78
C PRO A 139 -20.07 -2.48 -6.90
N LEU A 140 -19.16 -3.09 -6.14
CA LEU A 140 -18.27 -2.37 -5.22
C LEU A 140 -17.07 -1.76 -5.93
N GLU A 141 -16.61 -2.44 -6.97
CA GLU A 141 -15.57 -1.97 -7.87
C GLU A 141 -16.06 -0.78 -8.71
N ARG A 142 -17.33 -0.82 -9.15
CA ARG A 142 -18.03 0.33 -9.77
C ARG A 142 -18.23 1.47 -8.77
N HIS A 143 -18.65 1.18 -7.55
CA HIS A 143 -18.72 2.19 -6.47
C HIS A 143 -17.37 2.84 -6.18
N THR A 144 -16.29 2.07 -6.22
CA THR A 144 -14.92 2.59 -6.04
C THR A 144 -14.56 3.59 -7.12
N CYS A 145 -14.82 3.27 -8.38
CA CYS A 145 -14.61 4.19 -9.50
C CYS A 145 -15.47 5.45 -9.38
N ALA A 146 -16.73 5.30 -8.97
CA ALA A 146 -17.64 6.43 -8.77
C ALA A 146 -17.25 7.31 -7.57
N THR A 147 -16.71 6.72 -6.50
CA THR A 147 -16.17 7.46 -5.35
C THR A 147 -14.94 8.28 -5.71
N LEU A 148 -14.03 7.75 -6.55
CA LEU A 148 -12.90 8.51 -7.10
C LEU A 148 -13.38 9.70 -7.93
N ALA A 149 -14.31 9.46 -8.87
CA ALA A 149 -14.88 10.50 -9.71
C ALA A 149 -15.63 11.57 -8.88
N ARG A 150 -16.43 11.16 -7.89
CA ARG A 150 -17.12 12.08 -6.94
C ARG A 150 -16.14 12.90 -6.10
N ALA A 151 -14.98 12.34 -5.76
CA ALA A 151 -13.95 13.02 -4.99
C ALA A 151 -13.09 13.98 -5.83
N GLY A 152 -13.28 14.05 -7.16
CA GLY A 152 -12.50 14.92 -8.05
C GLY A 152 -11.15 14.33 -8.47
N VAL A 153 -10.91 13.04 -8.27
CA VAL A 153 -9.71 12.36 -8.80
C VAL A 153 -9.75 12.38 -10.33
N HIS A 154 -8.63 12.73 -10.97
CA HIS A 154 -8.46 12.71 -12.43
C HIS A 154 -8.33 11.28 -12.97
N LEU A 155 -9.44 10.54 -12.88
CA LEU A 155 -9.63 9.21 -13.41
C LEU A 155 -9.78 9.30 -14.95
N VAL A 156 -8.81 8.78 -15.70
CA VAL A 156 -8.79 8.85 -17.17
C VAL A 156 -9.31 7.58 -17.86
N GLY A 157 -9.46 6.49 -17.10
CA GLY A 157 -10.04 5.24 -17.61
C GLY A 157 -10.13 4.14 -16.56
N VAL A 158 -10.82 3.06 -16.92
CA VAL A 158 -11.01 1.88 -16.08
C VAL A 158 -10.79 0.61 -16.91
N ALA A 159 -9.98 -0.31 -16.38
CA ALA A 159 -9.84 -1.65 -16.93
C ALA A 159 -10.65 -2.66 -16.12
N TRP A 160 -11.78 -3.08 -16.68
CA TRP A 160 -12.66 -4.09 -16.11
C TRP A 160 -12.14 -5.48 -16.45
N CYS A 161 -11.67 -6.21 -15.45
CA CYS A 161 -11.24 -7.58 -15.59
C CYS A 161 -12.38 -8.54 -15.22
N ALA A 162 -12.80 -9.36 -16.17
CA ALA A 162 -13.83 -10.38 -15.99
C ALA A 162 -13.40 -11.70 -16.62
N ARG A 163 -13.64 -12.81 -15.92
CA ARG A 163 -13.48 -14.18 -16.45
C ARG A 163 -14.84 -14.85 -16.56
N SER A 164 -15.59 -14.46 -17.59
CA SER A 164 -16.91 -14.98 -17.92
C SER A 164 -16.84 -16.27 -18.76
N GLY A 165 -17.97 -16.96 -18.91
CA GLY A 165 -18.10 -18.14 -19.77
C GLY A 165 -17.69 -19.48 -19.14
N LEU A 166 -18.27 -20.57 -19.66
CA LEU A 166 -18.08 -21.94 -19.16
C LEU A 166 -16.61 -22.40 -19.25
N ARG A 167 -15.94 -22.13 -20.38
CA ARG A 167 -14.52 -22.50 -20.60
C ARG A 167 -13.58 -21.82 -19.59
N ALA A 168 -13.84 -20.57 -19.19
CA ALA A 168 -13.02 -19.89 -18.18
C ALA A 168 -13.24 -20.48 -16.78
N ARG A 169 -14.51 -20.79 -16.43
CA ARG A 169 -14.89 -21.41 -15.15
C ARG A 169 -14.32 -22.83 -15.03
N ALA A 170 -14.37 -23.64 -16.09
CA ALA A 170 -13.75 -24.96 -16.14
C ALA A 170 -12.22 -24.89 -15.99
N ARG A 171 -11.53 -24.02 -16.76
CA ARG A 171 -10.08 -23.81 -16.61
C ARG A 171 -9.67 -23.31 -15.22
N PHE A 172 -10.51 -22.49 -14.56
CA PHE A 172 -10.30 -22.10 -13.17
C PHE A 172 -10.46 -23.31 -12.23
N LEU A 173 -11.58 -24.04 -12.35
CA LEU A 173 -11.88 -25.19 -11.49
C LEU A 173 -10.80 -26.27 -11.60
N ASN A 174 -10.39 -26.67 -12.80
CA ASN A 174 -9.38 -27.71 -13.01
C ASN A 174 -8.04 -27.34 -12.36
N ARG A 175 -7.57 -26.09 -12.54
CA ARG A 175 -6.35 -25.61 -11.87
C ARG A 175 -6.51 -25.49 -10.36
N TRP A 176 -7.70 -25.15 -9.88
CA TRP A 176 -7.99 -25.03 -8.46
C TRP A 176 -8.02 -26.41 -7.77
N VAL A 177 -8.66 -27.41 -8.40
CA VAL A 177 -8.67 -28.82 -7.99
C VAL A 177 -7.26 -29.39 -8.00
N ALA A 178 -6.48 -29.18 -9.06
CA ALA A 178 -5.09 -29.64 -9.14
C ALA A 178 -4.21 -29.05 -8.03
N ARG A 179 -4.47 -27.80 -7.60
CA ARG A 179 -3.71 -27.12 -6.55
C ARG A 179 -4.17 -27.43 -5.11
N HIS A 180 -5.45 -27.73 -4.90
CA HIS A 180 -6.05 -27.81 -3.56
C HIS A 180 -6.71 -29.14 -3.22
N GLY A 181 -6.83 -30.06 -4.18
CA GLY A 181 -7.53 -31.33 -4.06
C GLY A 181 -9.04 -31.24 -4.32
N VAL A 182 -9.62 -32.38 -4.75
CA VAL A 182 -11.05 -32.52 -5.05
C VAL A 182 -11.91 -32.25 -3.81
N LEU A 183 -11.61 -32.93 -2.69
CA LEU A 183 -12.39 -32.84 -1.44
C LEU A 183 -12.47 -31.41 -0.90
N ARG A 184 -11.35 -30.68 -0.87
CA ARG A 184 -11.31 -29.28 -0.42
C ARG A 184 -12.11 -28.37 -1.34
N THR A 185 -12.02 -28.60 -2.65
CA THR A 185 -12.77 -27.82 -3.65
C THR A 185 -14.28 -28.06 -3.55
N ALA A 186 -14.71 -29.32 -3.41
CA ALA A 186 -16.10 -29.68 -3.14
C ALA A 186 -16.60 -29.03 -1.84
N GLY A 187 -15.81 -29.11 -0.77
CA GLY A 187 -16.09 -28.42 0.49
C GLY A 187 -16.26 -26.91 0.34
N GLN A 188 -15.45 -26.23 -0.48
CA GLN A 188 -15.58 -24.79 -0.77
C GLN A 188 -16.82 -24.45 -1.59
N ILE A 189 -17.22 -25.32 -2.53
CA ILE A 189 -18.47 -25.15 -3.30
C ILE A 189 -19.68 -25.29 -2.38
N LEU A 190 -19.74 -26.38 -1.60
CA LEU A 190 -20.81 -26.63 -0.63
C LEU A 190 -20.88 -25.54 0.43
N GLY A 191 -19.73 -25.06 0.93
CA GLY A 191 -19.65 -23.95 1.87
C GLY A 191 -20.26 -22.66 1.34
N LYS A 192 -19.99 -22.31 0.08
CA LYS A 192 -20.62 -21.14 -0.58
C LYS A 192 -22.12 -21.31 -0.79
N LEU A 193 -22.59 -22.52 -1.08
CA LEU A 193 -24.04 -22.79 -1.20
C LEU A 193 -24.73 -22.65 0.16
N TYR A 194 -24.15 -23.21 1.22
CA TYR A 194 -24.62 -23.07 2.60
C TYR A 194 -24.67 -21.60 3.03
N ASP A 195 -23.59 -20.86 2.82
CA ASP A 195 -23.51 -19.45 3.19
C ASP A 195 -24.51 -18.57 2.40
N ARG A 196 -24.66 -18.81 1.10
CA ARG A 196 -25.67 -18.14 0.27
C ARG A 196 -27.10 -18.45 0.72
N ALA A 197 -27.38 -19.69 1.15
CA ALA A 197 -28.68 -20.07 1.69
C ALA A 197 -28.94 -19.38 3.04
N TRP A 198 -27.93 -19.29 3.91
CA TRP A 198 -28.06 -18.72 5.25
C TRP A 198 -28.08 -17.18 5.26
N ASN A 199 -27.06 -16.53 4.70
CA ASN A 199 -26.87 -15.07 4.77
C ASN A 199 -27.42 -14.33 3.54
N GLY A 200 -27.64 -15.00 2.40
CA GLY A 200 -27.85 -14.32 1.12
C GLY A 200 -29.06 -13.37 1.03
N ARG A 201 -30.15 -13.58 1.79
CA ARG A 201 -31.28 -12.62 1.88
C ARG A 201 -30.92 -11.38 2.72
N HIS A 202 -30.06 -11.55 3.72
CA HIS A 202 -29.54 -10.45 4.54
C HIS A 202 -28.53 -9.64 3.75
N ASP A 203 -27.51 -10.31 3.22
CA ASP A 203 -26.42 -9.68 2.47
C ASP A 203 -26.95 -8.86 1.28
N ARG A 204 -27.92 -9.37 0.50
CA ARG A 204 -28.53 -8.58 -0.60
C ARG A 204 -29.19 -7.29 -0.11
N ARG A 205 -29.88 -7.30 1.03
CA ARG A 205 -30.52 -6.10 1.60
C ARG A 205 -29.48 -5.10 2.12
N VAL A 206 -28.37 -5.59 2.68
CA VAL A 206 -27.29 -4.71 3.15
C VAL A 206 -26.53 -4.12 1.96
N LEU A 207 -26.21 -4.89 0.93
CA LEU A 207 -25.54 -4.37 -0.28
C LEU A 207 -26.35 -3.26 -0.95
N ALA A 208 -27.67 -3.43 -1.09
CA ALA A 208 -28.57 -2.44 -1.66
C ALA A 208 -28.71 -1.14 -0.83
N ARG A 209 -28.30 -1.15 0.45
CA ARG A 209 -28.22 0.05 1.31
C ARG A 209 -26.84 0.69 1.30
N LEU A 210 -25.80 -0.11 1.04
CA LEU A 210 -24.41 0.34 1.01
C LEU A 210 -24.02 1.01 -0.32
N VAL A 211 -24.63 0.59 -1.43
CA VAL A 211 -24.26 1.05 -2.78
C VAL A 211 -25.49 1.35 -3.63
N ASP A 212 -25.62 2.62 -4.03
CA ASP A 212 -26.53 3.04 -5.10
C ASP A 212 -25.87 2.82 -6.47
N GLN A 213 -26.15 1.65 -7.05
CA GLN A 213 -25.65 1.25 -8.36
C GLN A 213 -26.19 2.11 -9.52
N ALA A 214 -27.30 2.85 -9.33
CA ALA A 214 -27.82 3.75 -10.35
C ALA A 214 -27.06 5.08 -10.31
N ALA A 215 -26.89 5.68 -9.12
CA ALA A 215 -26.10 6.89 -8.94
C ALA A 215 -24.62 6.70 -9.31
N ASP A 216 -24.02 5.55 -8.97
CA ASP A 216 -22.64 5.23 -9.35
C ASP A 216 -22.49 5.08 -10.87
N ARG A 217 -23.44 4.41 -11.54
CA ARG A 217 -23.45 4.30 -13.00
C ARG A 217 -23.54 5.68 -13.66
N ALA A 218 -24.52 6.49 -13.26
CA ALA A 218 -24.70 7.84 -13.79
C ALA A 218 -23.49 8.76 -13.51
N THR A 219 -22.72 8.47 -12.45
CA THR A 219 -21.43 9.14 -12.17
C THR A 219 -20.36 8.74 -13.17
N LEU A 220 -20.20 7.44 -13.45
CA LEU A 220 -19.20 6.94 -14.38
C LEU A 220 -19.50 7.35 -15.84
N GLU A 221 -20.78 7.38 -16.23
CA GLU A 221 -21.23 7.86 -17.53
C GLU A 221 -20.90 9.35 -17.72
N ARG A 222 -21.23 10.20 -16.72
CA ARG A 222 -20.87 11.63 -16.74
C ARG A 222 -19.37 11.91 -16.73
N ALA A 223 -18.58 10.99 -16.18
CA ALA A 223 -17.12 11.13 -16.14
C ALA A 223 -16.42 10.83 -17.47
N GLY A 224 -17.11 10.29 -18.48
CA GLY A 224 -16.58 10.14 -19.84
C GLY A 224 -15.36 9.20 -19.95
N LEU A 225 -15.26 8.22 -19.05
CA LEU A 225 -14.06 7.39 -18.85
C LEU A 225 -13.82 6.43 -20.01
N VAL A 226 -12.55 6.24 -20.39
CA VAL A 226 -12.18 5.16 -21.32
C VAL A 226 -12.34 3.80 -20.62
N SER A 227 -13.20 2.93 -21.17
CA SER A 227 -13.41 1.56 -20.66
C SER A 227 -12.53 0.56 -21.43
N ILE A 228 -11.83 -0.32 -20.70
CA ILE A 228 -11.03 -1.41 -21.25
C ILE A 228 -11.55 -2.74 -20.67
N GLU A 229 -12.15 -3.59 -21.50
CA GLU A 229 -12.57 -4.94 -21.10
C GLU A 229 -11.40 -5.93 -21.24
N THR A 230 -11.18 -6.80 -20.24
CA THR A 230 -10.10 -7.80 -20.26
C THR A 230 -10.42 -9.05 -19.42
N ASP A 231 -9.70 -10.15 -19.65
CA ASP A 231 -9.69 -11.33 -18.77
C ASP A 231 -8.37 -11.49 -17.97
N SER A 232 -7.40 -10.59 -18.21
CA SER A 232 -6.10 -10.52 -17.55
C SER A 232 -5.34 -9.23 -17.88
N TYR A 233 -4.95 -8.46 -16.86
CA TYR A 233 -4.11 -7.26 -17.00
C TYR A 233 -2.72 -7.52 -17.62
N SER A 234 -2.32 -8.79 -17.79
CA SER A 234 -1.02 -9.17 -18.38
C SER A 234 -1.07 -9.45 -19.88
N ARG A 235 -2.24 -9.35 -20.54
CA ARG A 235 -2.33 -9.55 -22.00
C ARG A 235 -1.62 -8.41 -22.77
N PRO A 236 -0.99 -8.69 -23.93
CA PRO A 236 -0.36 -7.64 -24.74
C PRO A 236 -1.31 -6.52 -25.17
N ASP A 237 -2.54 -6.86 -25.58
CA ASP A 237 -3.59 -5.89 -25.97
C ASP A 237 -3.99 -4.97 -24.82
N THR A 238 -4.16 -5.53 -23.62
CA THR A 238 -4.55 -4.84 -22.39
C THR A 238 -3.41 -3.94 -21.91
N LEU A 239 -2.17 -4.42 -21.94
CA LEU A 239 -0.98 -3.60 -21.64
C LEU A 239 -0.79 -2.45 -22.64
N ALA A 240 -1.08 -2.68 -23.92
CA ALA A 240 -1.04 -1.61 -24.93
C ALA A 240 -2.17 -0.57 -24.71
N ALA A 241 -3.38 -1.01 -24.37
CA ALA A 241 -4.49 -0.12 -24.04
C ALA A 241 -4.23 0.70 -22.77
N LEU A 242 -3.74 0.06 -21.70
CA LEU A 242 -3.34 0.73 -20.47
C LEU A 242 -2.22 1.76 -20.71
N ARG A 243 -1.21 1.43 -21.53
CA ARG A 243 -0.13 2.36 -21.87
C ARG A 243 -0.64 3.59 -22.64
N ARG A 244 -1.63 3.44 -23.53
CA ARG A 244 -2.24 4.58 -24.26
C ARG A 244 -2.98 5.55 -23.34
N LEU A 245 -3.37 5.14 -22.14
CA LEU A 245 -3.95 6.06 -21.15
C LEU A 245 -2.90 6.91 -20.43
N ASP A 246 -1.61 6.65 -20.62
CA ASP A 246 -0.48 7.34 -19.98
C ASP A 246 -0.69 7.57 -18.47
N PRO A 247 -0.82 6.49 -17.67
CA PRO A 247 -1.20 6.57 -16.26
C PRO A 247 -0.01 6.96 -15.39
N ASP A 248 -0.20 7.90 -14.48
CA ASP A 248 0.75 8.19 -13.41
C ASP A 248 0.55 7.22 -12.23
N ILE A 249 -0.72 6.94 -11.90
CA ILE A 249 -1.14 6.11 -10.77
C ILE A 249 -2.12 5.02 -11.24
N PHE A 250 -1.92 3.80 -10.76
CA PHE A 250 -2.95 2.76 -10.80
C PHE A 250 -3.63 2.60 -9.45
N LEU A 251 -4.95 2.56 -9.47
CA LEU A 251 -5.75 2.16 -8.33
C LEU A 251 -6.28 0.75 -8.56
N VAL A 252 -6.09 -0.14 -7.59
CA VAL A 252 -6.40 -1.56 -7.75
C VAL A 252 -7.51 -1.97 -6.78
N HIS A 253 -8.63 -2.45 -7.34
CA HIS A 253 -9.72 -3.08 -6.59
C HIS A 253 -10.25 -4.27 -7.40
N THR A 254 -9.55 -5.40 -7.33
CA THR A 254 -9.80 -6.53 -8.22
C THR A 254 -9.29 -7.84 -7.62
N LYS A 255 -9.95 -8.96 -7.96
CA LYS A 255 -9.57 -10.32 -7.51
C LYS A 255 -8.54 -11.01 -8.43
N PHE A 256 -7.97 -10.28 -9.38
CA PHE A 256 -7.05 -10.79 -10.39
C PHE A 256 -5.65 -10.21 -10.22
N MET A 257 -4.62 -11.01 -10.49
CA MET A 257 -3.23 -10.55 -10.33
C MET A 257 -2.89 -9.41 -11.31
N VAL A 258 -2.39 -8.30 -10.77
CA VAL A 258 -1.78 -7.21 -11.53
C VAL A 258 -0.27 -7.46 -11.59
N GLY A 259 0.19 -8.14 -12.66
CA GLY A 259 1.59 -8.51 -12.81
C GLY A 259 2.54 -7.31 -13.01
N ALA A 260 3.83 -7.49 -12.74
CA ALA A 260 4.85 -6.43 -12.80
C ALA A 260 4.83 -5.61 -14.11
N LYS A 261 4.62 -6.26 -15.28
CA LYS A 261 4.50 -5.58 -16.59
C LYS A 261 3.37 -4.54 -16.65
N ALA A 262 2.28 -4.75 -15.91
CA ALA A 262 1.24 -3.75 -15.73
C ALA A 262 1.68 -2.72 -14.67
N ARG A 263 2.14 -3.16 -13.49
CA ARG A 263 2.55 -2.25 -12.39
C ARG A 263 3.56 -1.17 -12.83
N MET A 264 4.53 -1.51 -13.67
CA MET A 264 5.53 -0.58 -14.21
C MET A 264 4.96 0.50 -15.15
N LEU A 265 3.70 0.43 -15.58
CA LEU A 265 3.08 1.47 -16.41
C LEU A 265 2.71 2.73 -15.60
N ALA A 266 2.56 2.63 -14.28
CA ALA A 266 2.18 3.72 -13.39
C ALA A 266 3.37 4.11 -12.48
N PRO A 267 4.22 5.08 -12.89
CA PRO A 267 5.50 5.36 -12.23
C PRO A 267 5.39 6.07 -10.88
N VAL A 268 4.24 6.63 -10.51
CA VAL A 268 4.05 7.30 -9.21
C VAL A 268 3.63 6.30 -8.13
N ALA A 269 2.57 5.53 -8.38
CA ALA A 269 2.10 4.52 -7.43
C ALA A 269 1.18 3.48 -8.06
N VAL A 270 1.17 2.28 -7.48
CA VAL A 270 0.13 1.25 -7.71
C VAL A 270 -0.53 0.97 -6.37
N ILE A 271 -1.65 1.65 -6.10
CA ILE A 271 -2.33 1.65 -4.80
C ILE A 271 -3.43 0.60 -4.79
N GLY A 272 -3.23 -0.48 -4.05
CA GLY A 272 -4.26 -1.48 -3.76
C GLY A 272 -4.91 -1.28 -2.41
N GLY A 273 -5.87 -2.17 -2.13
CA GLY A 273 -6.34 -2.37 -0.78
C GLY A 273 -7.00 -3.72 -0.60
N HIS A 274 -7.13 -4.10 0.67
CA HIS A 274 -7.66 -5.38 1.12
C HIS A 274 -8.62 -5.15 2.30
N PRO A 275 -9.80 -5.79 2.34
CA PRO A 275 -10.70 -5.77 3.50
C PRO A 275 -10.17 -6.65 4.65
N GLY A 276 -8.98 -6.33 5.16
CA GLY A 276 -8.33 -6.97 6.29
C GLY A 276 -7.17 -6.18 6.85
N ILE A 277 -6.72 -6.54 8.05
CA ILE A 277 -5.58 -5.93 8.75
C ILE A 277 -4.28 -6.64 8.32
N THR A 278 -3.68 -6.23 7.20
CA THR A 278 -2.44 -6.83 6.69
C THR A 278 -1.25 -6.50 7.59
N PRO A 279 -0.20 -7.36 7.69
CA PRO A 279 0.00 -8.62 6.98
C PRO A 279 -0.76 -9.82 7.59
N CYS A 280 -1.65 -9.63 8.56
CA CYS A 280 -2.54 -10.69 9.05
C CYS A 280 -3.74 -10.87 8.09
N TYR A 281 -4.35 -12.06 8.11
CA TYR A 281 -5.58 -12.35 7.35
C TYR A 281 -5.54 -11.94 5.86
N ARG A 282 -4.40 -12.13 5.20
CA ARG A 282 -4.21 -11.82 3.76
C ARG A 282 -4.93 -12.84 2.87
N GLY A 283 -5.13 -12.50 1.61
CA GLY A 283 -5.78 -13.36 0.62
C GLY A 283 -7.30 -13.31 0.71
N ALA A 284 -7.96 -14.46 0.72
CA ALA A 284 -9.41 -14.52 0.54
C ALA A 284 -10.17 -14.56 1.87
N TYR A 285 -11.37 -13.95 1.90
CA TYR A 285 -12.33 -14.06 3.02
C TYR A 285 -11.78 -13.56 4.39
N SER A 286 -10.95 -12.51 4.39
CA SER A 286 -10.32 -11.95 5.59
C SER A 286 -11.23 -11.80 6.82
N PRO A 287 -12.39 -11.10 6.77
CA PRO A 287 -13.25 -10.94 7.96
C PRO A 287 -13.84 -12.25 8.45
N PHE A 288 -14.07 -13.23 7.57
CA PHE A 288 -14.54 -14.56 7.95
C PHE A 288 -13.49 -15.27 8.81
N TRP A 289 -12.22 -15.28 8.37
CA TRP A 289 -11.14 -15.95 9.09
C TRP A 289 -10.86 -15.27 10.43
N ALA A 290 -10.87 -13.93 10.47
CA ALA A 290 -10.76 -13.16 11.71
C ALA A 290 -11.85 -13.54 12.71
N LEU A 291 -13.12 -13.56 12.29
CA LEU A 291 -14.26 -13.93 13.14
C LEU A 291 -14.27 -15.42 13.51
N LEU A 292 -13.91 -16.33 12.60
CA LEU A 292 -13.78 -17.77 12.88
C LEU A 292 -12.72 -18.03 13.95
N HIS A 293 -11.62 -17.27 13.93
CA HIS A 293 -10.57 -17.33 14.96
C HIS A 293 -10.92 -16.57 16.25
N GLY A 294 -12.04 -15.84 16.27
CA GLY A 294 -12.49 -15.06 17.44
C GLY A 294 -11.68 -13.79 17.66
N ARG A 295 -11.19 -13.20 16.58
CA ARG A 295 -10.46 -11.93 16.53
C ARG A 295 -11.31 -10.87 15.81
N PRO A 296 -12.47 -10.45 16.37
CA PRO A 296 -13.30 -9.41 15.76
C PRO A 296 -12.54 -8.07 15.66
N ASP A 297 -11.56 -7.86 16.54
CA ASP A 297 -10.63 -6.72 16.49
C ASP A 297 -9.81 -6.68 15.18
N MET A 298 -9.56 -7.84 14.56
CA MET A 298 -8.79 -7.95 13.30
C MET A 298 -9.65 -7.80 12.04
N VAL A 299 -10.94 -7.48 12.19
CA VAL A 299 -11.79 -7.04 11.08
C VAL A 299 -11.47 -5.58 10.78
N GLY A 300 -11.26 -5.27 9.50
CA GLY A 300 -10.80 -3.94 9.08
C GLY A 300 -10.47 -3.87 7.60
N LEU A 301 -9.63 -2.91 7.24
CA LEU A 301 -9.09 -2.70 5.90
C LEU A 301 -7.63 -2.25 5.95
N SER A 302 -6.92 -2.44 4.86
CA SER A 302 -5.58 -1.91 4.63
C SER A 302 -5.47 -1.36 3.21
N VAL A 303 -4.90 -0.17 3.04
CA VAL A 303 -4.53 0.43 1.75
C VAL A 303 -3.01 0.38 1.65
N PHE A 304 -2.47 -0.14 0.54
CA PHE A 304 -1.04 -0.44 0.40
C PHE A 304 -0.54 -0.31 -1.03
N LEU A 305 0.77 -0.21 -1.21
CA LEU A 305 1.40 -0.28 -2.53
C LEU A 305 1.57 -1.72 -2.99
N LEU A 306 1.22 -2.05 -4.24
CA LEU A 306 1.44 -3.38 -4.80
C LEU A 306 2.92 -3.67 -5.07
N ASP A 307 3.41 -4.74 -4.46
CA ASP A 307 4.69 -5.39 -4.74
C ASP A 307 4.46 -6.68 -5.58
N ASP A 308 5.38 -7.63 -5.55
CA ASP A 308 5.24 -8.94 -6.21
C ASP A 308 4.57 -10.01 -5.33
N GLY A 309 4.22 -9.67 -4.09
CA GLY A 309 3.51 -10.56 -3.18
C GLY A 309 1.98 -10.39 -3.24
N ILE A 310 1.30 -10.94 -2.25
CA ILE A 310 -0.15 -10.81 -2.07
C ILE A 310 -0.37 -10.12 -0.73
N ASP A 311 -0.81 -8.86 -0.77
CA ASP A 311 -1.10 -8.02 0.39
C ASP A 311 0.11 -7.79 1.33
N THR A 312 1.32 -7.70 0.76
CA THR A 312 2.61 -7.62 1.49
C THR A 312 3.31 -6.27 1.43
N GLY A 313 2.91 -5.38 0.53
CA GLY A 313 3.61 -4.10 0.33
C GLY A 313 3.38 -3.06 1.43
N PRO A 314 4.13 -1.93 1.39
CA PRO A 314 4.03 -0.87 2.38
C PRO A 314 2.62 -0.27 2.51
N LEU A 315 2.19 -0.04 3.74
CA LEU A 315 0.87 0.47 4.08
C LEU A 315 0.81 2.00 3.96
N LEU A 316 -0.22 2.52 3.28
CA LEU A 316 -0.63 3.92 3.34
C LEU A 316 -1.59 4.14 4.54
N PHE A 317 -2.60 3.28 4.65
CA PHE A 317 -3.63 3.35 5.68
C PHE A 317 -4.01 1.96 6.20
N GLN A 318 -4.47 1.89 7.45
CA GLN A 318 -5.01 0.68 8.04
C GLN A 318 -6.04 1.05 9.11
N GLU A 319 -7.25 0.53 9.01
CA GLU A 319 -8.36 0.84 9.92
C GLU A 319 -9.03 -0.44 10.39
N ARG A 320 -9.33 -0.52 11.69
CA ARG A 320 -10.21 -1.57 12.25
C ARG A 320 -11.65 -1.11 12.09
N LEU A 321 -12.56 -2.04 11.80
CA LEU A 321 -13.98 -1.76 11.64
C LEU A 321 -14.78 -2.33 12.82
N PRO A 322 -15.79 -1.60 13.33
CA PRO A 322 -16.68 -2.13 14.34
C PRO A 322 -17.49 -3.30 13.77
N VAL A 323 -17.47 -4.43 14.46
CA VAL A 323 -18.31 -5.59 14.17
C VAL A 323 -19.58 -5.46 14.99
N VAL A 324 -20.75 -5.36 14.34
CA VAL A 324 -22.05 -5.28 15.05
C VAL A 324 -22.73 -6.66 15.03
N PRO A 325 -22.80 -7.38 16.18
CA PRO A 325 -23.40 -8.71 16.23
C PRO A 325 -24.85 -8.69 15.74
N GLY A 326 -25.22 -9.69 14.93
CA GLY A 326 -26.58 -9.82 14.40
C GLY A 326 -26.90 -8.91 13.21
N GLN A 327 -26.23 -7.77 13.05
CA GLN A 327 -26.36 -6.90 11.87
C GLN A 327 -25.35 -7.24 10.77
N ASP A 328 -24.15 -7.70 11.14
CA ASP A 328 -23.09 -7.99 10.19
C ASP A 328 -22.91 -9.48 9.87
N SER A 329 -22.64 -9.75 8.59
CA SER A 329 -22.03 -10.98 8.11
C SER A 329 -20.56 -10.72 7.73
N HIS A 330 -19.79 -11.78 7.50
CA HIS A 330 -18.41 -11.63 7.05
C HIS A 330 -18.30 -10.94 5.68
N LEU A 331 -19.34 -11.03 4.83
CA LEU A 331 -19.40 -10.31 3.55
C LEU A 331 -19.74 -8.84 3.75
N THR A 332 -20.71 -8.49 4.61
CA THR A 332 -21.06 -7.07 4.85
C THR A 332 -19.90 -6.30 5.47
N LEU A 333 -19.11 -6.94 6.34
CA LEU A 333 -17.87 -6.38 6.87
C LEU A 333 -16.80 -6.19 5.79
N ALA A 334 -16.63 -7.15 4.88
CA ALA A 334 -15.71 -7.00 3.76
C ALA A 334 -16.12 -5.84 2.85
N TRP A 335 -17.42 -5.68 2.59
CA TRP A 335 -17.96 -4.59 1.77
C TRP A 335 -17.80 -3.23 2.43
N LYS A 336 -18.12 -3.10 3.73
CA LYS A 336 -17.81 -1.89 4.52
C LYS A 336 -16.32 -1.52 4.44
N GLY A 337 -15.43 -2.53 4.51
CA GLY A 337 -13.99 -2.37 4.29
C GLY A 337 -13.64 -1.84 2.90
N MET A 338 -14.21 -2.41 1.85
CA MET A 338 -13.98 -1.99 0.46
C MET A 338 -14.47 -0.57 0.17
N LEU A 339 -15.60 -0.15 0.75
CA LEU A 339 -16.12 1.21 0.61
C LEU A 339 -15.16 2.22 1.26
N ARG A 340 -14.83 1.99 2.54
CA ARG A 340 -13.91 2.84 3.31
C ARG A 340 -12.48 2.84 2.75
N GLN A 341 -12.05 1.72 2.17
CA GLN A 341 -10.82 1.61 1.38
C GLN A 341 -10.85 2.55 0.17
N SER A 342 -11.95 2.60 -0.60
CA SER A 342 -12.05 3.48 -1.77
C SER A 342 -11.91 4.97 -1.40
N GLU A 343 -12.49 5.39 -0.26
CA GLU A 343 -12.36 6.75 0.27
C GLU A 343 -10.90 7.09 0.61
N ARG A 344 -10.19 6.18 1.29
CA ARG A 344 -8.77 6.36 1.65
C ARG A 344 -7.84 6.27 0.43
N GLN A 345 -8.19 5.49 -0.59
CA GLN A 345 -7.46 5.49 -1.85
C GLN A 345 -7.62 6.84 -2.60
N ALA A 346 -8.83 7.43 -2.60
CA ALA A 346 -9.07 8.76 -3.15
C ALA A 346 -8.29 9.84 -2.38
N GLU A 347 -8.30 9.79 -1.04
CA GLU A 347 -7.54 10.71 -0.18
C GLU A 347 -6.03 10.67 -0.47
N ALA A 348 -5.43 9.48 -0.60
CA ALA A 348 -4.01 9.36 -0.96
C ALA A 348 -3.70 10.08 -2.28
N ILE A 349 -4.54 9.89 -3.30
CA ILE A 349 -4.35 10.48 -4.62
C ILE A 349 -4.50 12.00 -4.56
N LEU A 350 -5.54 12.52 -3.91
CA LEU A 350 -5.77 13.97 -3.81
C LEU A 350 -4.67 14.69 -3.02
N ARG A 351 -4.10 14.05 -1.99
CA ARG A 351 -2.92 14.57 -1.27
C ARG A 351 -1.68 14.59 -2.17
N LEU A 352 -1.46 13.53 -2.96
CA LEU A 352 -0.40 13.52 -3.97
C LEU A 352 -0.61 14.62 -5.01
N ASP A 353 -1.84 14.85 -5.49
CA ASP A 353 -2.18 15.94 -6.41
C ASP A 353 -1.84 17.32 -5.81
N ALA A 354 -2.23 17.55 -4.55
CA ALA A 354 -2.09 18.84 -3.85
C ALA A 354 -0.65 19.29 -3.57
N GLY A 355 0.33 18.39 -3.59
CA GLY A 355 1.73 18.71 -3.32
C GLY A 355 2.40 17.78 -2.30
N GLU A 356 1.60 17.01 -1.56
CA GLU A 356 2.05 16.32 -0.36
C GLU A 356 2.77 15.01 -0.65
N CYS A 357 3.67 14.63 0.25
CA CYS A 357 4.16 13.26 0.34
C CYS A 357 3.21 12.44 1.23
N VAL A 358 2.80 11.26 0.76
CA VAL A 358 1.92 10.37 1.54
C VAL A 358 2.77 9.35 2.30
N PRO A 359 2.68 9.27 3.64
CA PRO A 359 3.52 8.38 4.43
C PRO A 359 3.24 6.90 4.16
N LEU A 360 4.29 6.09 4.27
CA LEU A 360 4.30 4.65 4.11
C LEU A 360 4.85 3.97 5.36
N ARG A 361 4.07 3.07 5.95
CA ARG A 361 4.54 2.16 6.99
C ARG A 361 4.96 0.83 6.37
N ARG A 362 6.27 0.59 6.29
CA ARG A 362 6.83 -0.70 5.88
C ARG A 362 6.42 -1.81 6.84
N LEU A 363 6.17 -3.00 6.30
CA LEU A 363 5.95 -4.22 7.08
C LEU A 363 7.31 -4.82 7.44
N THR A 364 7.58 -5.02 8.73
CA THR A 364 8.88 -5.53 9.22
C THR A 364 9.03 -7.04 9.07
N SER A 365 7.91 -7.76 9.03
CA SER A 365 7.85 -9.21 8.85
C SER A 365 6.44 -9.61 8.41
N ILE A 366 6.33 -10.68 7.63
CA ILE A 366 5.04 -11.30 7.30
C ILE A 366 4.85 -12.49 8.25
N PRO A 367 3.81 -12.50 9.11
CA PRO A 367 3.53 -13.62 9.99
C PRO A 367 3.33 -14.94 9.24
N GLU A 368 3.85 -16.03 9.79
CA GLU A 368 3.50 -17.38 9.37
C GLU A 368 2.00 -17.62 9.53
N ASN A 369 1.41 -18.44 8.65
CA ASN A 369 -0.02 -18.76 8.63
C ASN A 369 -0.95 -17.53 8.53
N SER A 370 -0.48 -16.44 7.93
CA SER A 370 -1.26 -15.21 7.69
C SER A 370 -2.09 -15.18 6.42
N TYR A 371 -1.81 -16.09 5.47
CA TYR A 371 -2.48 -16.14 4.17
C TYR A 371 -3.60 -17.18 4.18
N PHE A 372 -4.81 -16.76 3.81
CA PHE A 372 -5.99 -17.60 3.80
C PHE A 372 -6.61 -17.72 2.41
N VAL A 373 -7.29 -18.85 2.18
CA VAL A 373 -8.00 -19.16 0.93
C VAL A 373 -9.51 -19.21 1.18
N LEU A 374 -10.28 -19.64 0.18
CA LEU A 374 -11.73 -19.82 0.30
C LEU A 374 -12.07 -20.79 1.45
N PRO A 375 -13.01 -20.45 2.35
CA PRO A 375 -13.49 -21.36 3.38
C PRO A 375 -14.25 -22.55 2.80
N THR A 376 -14.13 -23.69 3.48
CA THR A 376 -14.87 -24.93 3.20
C THR A 376 -16.18 -24.98 4.00
N LEU A 377 -17.07 -25.93 3.70
CA LEU A 377 -18.30 -26.16 4.46
C LEU A 377 -18.03 -26.37 5.95
N THR A 378 -17.00 -27.12 6.33
CA THR A 378 -16.65 -27.33 7.74
C THR A 378 -16.18 -26.04 8.41
N ASP A 379 -15.48 -25.16 7.68
CA ASP A 379 -15.16 -23.81 8.16
C ASP A 379 -16.42 -22.98 8.41
N PHE A 380 -17.38 -22.97 7.47
CA PHE A 380 -18.65 -22.25 7.63
C PHE A 380 -19.49 -22.78 8.80
N LEU A 381 -19.52 -24.11 9.01
CA LEU A 381 -20.19 -24.73 10.15
C LEU A 381 -19.51 -24.36 11.48
N ARG A 382 -18.16 -24.37 11.55
CA ARG A 382 -17.41 -23.90 12.72
C ARG A 382 -17.65 -22.42 13.00
N TYR A 383 -17.64 -21.59 11.96
CA TYR A 383 -17.97 -20.16 12.04
C TYR A 383 -19.38 -19.94 12.58
N ARG A 384 -20.37 -20.70 12.09
CA ARG A 384 -21.76 -20.62 12.57
C ARG A 384 -21.90 -21.04 14.03
N ARG A 385 -21.21 -22.11 14.46
CA ARG A 385 -21.16 -22.52 15.87
C ARG A 385 -20.59 -21.40 16.74
N ARG A 386 -19.47 -20.79 16.35
CA ARG A 386 -18.85 -19.68 17.09
C ARG A 386 -19.75 -18.43 17.15
N GLN A 387 -20.40 -18.08 16.05
CA GLN A 387 -21.39 -16.99 15.96
C GLN A 387 -22.67 -17.22 16.78
N ARG A 388 -22.94 -18.46 17.23
CA ARG A 388 -24.02 -18.76 18.19
C ARG A 388 -23.54 -18.69 19.64
N LEU A 389 -22.27 -19.02 19.91
CA LEU A 389 -21.66 -18.97 21.25
C LEU A 389 -21.21 -17.56 21.67
N ALA A 390 -21.15 -16.61 20.74
CA ALA A 390 -20.80 -15.20 20.96
C ALA A 390 -22.03 -14.27 20.96
N ARG A 391 -23.23 -14.84 21.14
CA ARG A 391 -24.51 -14.16 21.34
C ARG A 391 -25.09 -14.62 22.66
#